data_AF-A0A661YDJ5-F1
#
_entry.id   AF-A0A661YDJ5-F1
#
_cell.length_a   1.000
_cell.length_b   1.000
_cell.length_c   1.000
_cell.angle_alpha   90.00
_cell.angle_beta   90.00
_cell.angle_gamma   90.00
#
_symmetry.space_group_name_H-M   'P 1'
#
loop_
_entity.id
_entity.type
_entity.pdbx_description
1 polymer ?
#
loop_
_entity_poly.entity_id
_entity_poly.type
_entity_poly.pdbx_seq_one_letter_code
_entity_poly.pdbx_strand_id
1 'polypeptide(L)' 'SLVIQDETGREVMMRQIAGAVARRIICKPPEGQETDQGEMIGMIKFGSRIDLFLPVDAEVKVKIGDKAKGAQTLMAILK' A
#
# COMPACT_ATOMS: atom_id res chain seq x y z
N SER A 1 1.88 -9.67 3.65
CA SER A 1 1.45 -8.30 4.02
C SER A 1 2.67 -7.52 4.43
N LEU A 2 2.61 -6.19 4.39
CA LEU A 2 3.67 -5.29 4.84
C LEU A 2 3.03 -4.26 5.77
N VAL A 3 3.69 -3.93 6.87
CA VAL A 3 3.32 -2.82 7.75
C VAL A 3 4.38 -1.75 7.57
N ILE A 4 3.95 -0.52 7.34
CA ILE A 4 4.81 0.66 7.31
C ILE A 4 4.42 1.49 8.51
N GLN A 5 5.41 1.83 9.33
CA GLN A 5 5.27 2.72 10.46
C GLN A 5 5.98 4.03 10.13
N ASP A 6 5.36 5.15 10.46
CA ASP A 6 6.02 6.45 10.37
C ASP A 6 6.75 6.82 11.67
N GLU A 7 7.47 7.94 11.66
CA GLU A 7 8.23 8.45 12.81
C GLU A 7 7.35 8.76 14.03
N THR A 8 6.06 9.00 13.83
CA THR A 8 5.09 9.28 14.90
C THR A 8 4.44 8.01 15.47
N GLY A 9 4.82 6.83 14.94
CA GLY A 9 4.37 5.53 15.40
C GLY A 9 3.08 5.04 14.75
N ARG A 10 2.53 5.76 13.75
CA ARG A 10 1.29 5.38 13.06
C ARG A 10 1.58 4.30 12.04
N GLU A 11 0.67 3.35 11.93
CA GLU A 11 0.84 2.19 11.07
C GLU A 11 -0.15 2.17 9.91
N VAL A 12 0.35 1.80 8.73
CA VAL A 12 -0.47 1.42 7.57
C VAL A 12 -0.07 0.01 7.18
N MET A 13 -1.05 -0.89 7.15
CA MET A 13 -0.83 -2.25 6.66
C MET A 13 -1.34 -2.36 5.23
N MET A 14 -0.57 -3.04 4.39
CA MET A 14 -0.99 -3.38 3.05
C MET A 14 -0.93 -4.88 2.81
N ARG A 15 -1.96 -5.39 2.14
CA ARG A 15 -2.04 -6.77 1.70
C ARG A 15 -2.08 -6.81 0.18
N GLN A 16 -1.04 -7.39 -0.41
CA GLN A 16 -0.94 -7.62 -1.83
C GLN A 16 -1.64 -8.93 -2.18
N ILE A 17 -2.61 -8.89 -3.09
CA ILE A 17 -3.44 -10.04 -3.47
C ILE A 17 -3.31 -10.28 -4.97
N ALA A 18 -2.47 -11.23 -5.34
CA ALA A 18 -2.34 -11.70 -6.71
C ALA A 18 -3.61 -12.47 -7.14
N GLY A 19 -4.15 -12.13 -8.31
CA GLY A 19 -5.24 -12.87 -8.93
C GLY A 19 -4.79 -14.21 -9.52
N ALA A 20 -5.74 -15.03 -9.98
CA ALA A 20 -5.47 -16.37 -10.52
C ALA A 20 -4.46 -16.40 -11.69
N VAL A 21 -4.38 -15.33 -12.47
CA VAL A 21 -3.41 -15.17 -13.59
C VAL A 21 -2.09 -14.55 -13.12
N ALA A 22 -2.10 -13.81 -12.00
CA ALA A 22 -0.92 -13.19 -11.42
C ALA A 22 -0.09 -14.24 -10.67
N ARG A 23 0.98 -14.72 -11.31
CA ARG A 23 1.76 -15.86 -10.82
C ARG A 23 2.79 -15.53 -9.73
N ARG A 24 3.07 -14.25 -9.46
CA ARG A 24 4.15 -13.87 -8.54
C ARG A 24 3.97 -12.48 -7.94
N ILE A 25 3.92 -12.42 -6.62
CA ILE A 25 4.17 -11.22 -5.83
C ILE A 25 5.68 -11.17 -5.56
N ILE A 26 6.30 -10.04 -5.87
CA ILE A 26 7.69 -9.76 -5.52
C ILE A 26 7.64 -8.67 -4.45
N CYS A 27 7.71 -9.05 -3.18
CA CYS A 27 7.96 -8.14 -2.08
C CYS A 27 9.40 -8.34 -1.63
N LYS A 28 10.17 -7.25 -1.51
CA LYS A 28 11.59 -7.32 -1.20
C LYS A 28 12.13 -6.38 -0.12
N PRO A 29 11.34 -5.60 0.66
CA PRO A 29 11.95 -4.83 1.72
C PRO A 29 12.27 -5.77 2.91
N PRO A 30 13.54 -5.85 3.36
CA PRO A 30 13.84 -6.39 4.69
C PRO A 30 13.10 -5.62 5.78
N GLU A 31 12.86 -6.28 6.90
CA GLU A 31 12.32 -5.63 8.09
C GLU A 31 13.27 -4.52 8.57
N GLY A 32 12.70 -3.40 9.00
CA GLY A 32 13.46 -2.23 9.42
C GLY A 32 14.05 -1.41 8.28
N GLN A 33 13.77 -1.73 7.01
CA GLN A 33 14.15 -0.86 5.90
C GLN A 33 13.36 0.45 5.94
N GLU A 34 14.08 1.57 5.96
CA GLU A 34 13.53 2.91 5.72
C GLU A 34 13.09 3.06 4.26
N THR A 35 11.97 3.73 4.03
CA THR A 35 11.40 3.94 2.70
C THR A 35 10.62 5.24 2.66
N ASP A 36 10.65 5.90 1.50
CA ASP A 36 9.89 7.12 1.24
C ASP A 36 8.56 6.83 0.54
N GLN A 37 7.60 7.73 0.71
CA GLN A 37 6.34 7.64 -0.03
C GLN A 37 6.59 7.69 -1.54
N GLY A 38 6.00 6.72 -2.25
CA GLY A 38 6.13 6.60 -3.71
C GLY A 38 7.24 5.65 -4.16
N GLU A 39 8.07 5.17 -3.24
CA GLU A 39 9.07 4.15 -3.55
C GLU A 39 8.45 2.79 -3.88
N MET A 40 9.16 2.02 -4.70
CA MET A 40 8.74 0.69 -5.10
C MET A 40 9.13 -0.35 -4.05
N ILE A 41 8.18 -0.71 -3.20
CA ILE A 41 8.31 -1.78 -2.20
C ILE A 41 8.06 -3.20 -2.76
N GLY A 42 7.54 -3.29 -3.98
CA GLY A 42 7.24 -4.56 -4.60
C GLY A 42 6.48 -4.45 -5.91
N MET A 43 6.24 -5.60 -6.53
CA MET A 43 5.54 -5.70 -7.80
C MET A 43 4.68 -6.97 -7.85
N ILE A 44 3.46 -6.81 -8.37
CA ILE A 44 2.54 -7.91 -8.64
C ILE A 44 2.36 -8.02 -10.15
N LYS A 45 2.78 -9.14 -10.74
CA LYS A 45 2.76 -9.32 -12.19
C LYS A 45 1.34 -9.57 -12.72
N PHE A 46 0.98 -8.95 -13.85
CA PHE A 46 -0.27 -9.15 -14.61
C PHE A 46 -1.58 -8.71 -13.91
N GLY A 47 -1.51 -7.65 -13.11
CA GLY A 47 -2.69 -7.06 -12.50
C GLY A 47 -3.08 -7.76 -11.20
N SER A 48 -3.61 -6.98 -10.26
CA SER A 48 -3.76 -7.42 -8.87
C SER A 48 -4.76 -6.54 -8.14
N ARG A 49 -4.99 -6.87 -6.88
CA ARG A 49 -5.56 -5.99 -5.86
C ARG A 49 -4.54 -5.68 -4.77
N ILE A 50 -4.66 -4.52 -4.16
CA ILE A 50 -4.03 -4.20 -2.88
C ILE A 50 -5.13 -3.78 -1.93
N ASP A 51 -5.18 -4.39 -0.75
CA ASP A 51 -5.99 -3.90 0.36
C ASP A 51 -5.11 -3.00 1.23
N LEU A 52 -5.59 -1.79 1.54
CA LEU A 52 -4.97 -0.88 2.49
C LEU A 52 -5.78 -0.86 3.78
N PHE A 53 -5.10 -1.04 4.91
CA PHE A 53 -5.67 -0.94 6.24
C PHE A 53 -5.08 0.31 6.88
N LEU A 54 -5.97 1.23 7.23
CA LEU A 54 -5.63 2.55 7.76
C LEU A 54 -6.05 2.63 9.23
N PRO A 55 -5.43 3.53 10.01
CA PRO A 55 -5.95 3.94 11.31
C PRO A 55 -7.43 4.35 11.24
N VAL A 56 -8.18 4.11 12.31
CA VAL A 56 -9.64 4.33 12.36
C VAL A 56 -10.04 5.80 12.20
N ASP A 57 -9.12 6.72 12.51
CA ASP A 57 -9.31 8.16 12.46
C ASP A 57 -8.74 8.80 11.18
N ALA A 58 -8.15 7.99 10.29
CA ALA A 58 -7.61 8.45 9.02
C ALA A 58 -8.70 9.04 8.12
N GLU A 59 -8.38 10.14 7.46
CA GLU A 59 -9.29 10.81 6.53
C GLU A 59 -9.09 10.25 5.11
N VAL A 60 -10.00 9.38 4.67
CA VAL A 60 -9.96 8.79 3.31
C VAL A 60 -10.33 9.85 2.26
N LYS A 61 -9.49 9.97 1.21
CA LYS A 61 -9.62 10.99 0.15
C LYS A 61 -10.10 10.45 -1.20
N VAL A 62 -10.34 9.15 -1.29
CA VAL A 62 -10.85 8.46 -2.49
C VAL A 62 -12.26 7.93 -2.29
N LYS A 63 -12.99 7.74 -3.40
CA LYS A 63 -14.34 7.17 -3.43
C LYS A 63 -14.39 5.90 -4.27
N ILE A 64 -15.43 5.11 -4.06
CA ILE A 64 -15.70 3.92 -4.88
C ILE A 64 -15.87 4.35 -6.34
N GLY A 65 -15.11 3.72 -7.23
CA GLY A 65 -15.12 4.02 -8.67
C GLY A 65 -13.98 4.94 -9.13
N ASP A 66 -13.25 5.57 -8.21
CA ASP A 66 -12.10 6.40 -8.56
C ASP A 66 -10.97 5.56 -9.18
N LYS A 67 -10.32 6.10 -10.21
CA LYS A 67 -9.14 5.49 -10.82
C LYS A 67 -7.90 5.87 -10.01
N ALA A 68 -7.32 4.91 -9.31
CA ALA A 68 -6.05 5.09 -8.62
C ALA A 68 -4.85 4.92 -9.57
N LYS A 69 -3.84 5.77 -9.40
CA LYS A 69 -2.53 5.65 -10.02
C LYS A 69 -1.47 5.60 -8.93
N GLY A 70 -0.62 4.57 -8.98
CA GLY A 70 0.42 4.34 -7.97
C GLY A 70 1.34 5.55 -7.82
N ALA A 71 1.76 5.81 -6.58
CA ALA A 71 2.58 6.96 -6.19
C ALA A 71 2.01 8.36 -6.56
N GLN A 72 0.75 8.46 -6.99
CA GLN A 72 0.15 9.74 -7.42
C GLN A 72 -1.21 10.01 -6.78
N THR A 73 -2.09 9.00 -6.69
CA THR A 73 -3.39 9.18 -6.06
C THR A 73 -3.26 9.23 -4.54
N LEU A 74 -3.68 10.34 -3.94
CA LEU A 74 -3.77 10.48 -2.49
C LEU A 74 -4.89 9.59 -1.94
N MET A 75 -4.53 8.55 -1.19
CA MET A 75 -5.50 7.59 -0.65
C MET A 75 -6.16 8.11 0.63
N ALA A 76 -5.38 8.62 1.58
CA ALA A 76 -5.85 9.12 2.86
C ALA A 76 -4.82 10.07 3.51
N ILE A 77 -5.28 10.85 4.47
CA ILE A 77 -4.44 11.63 5.39
C ILE A 77 -4.51 10.97 6.76
N LEU A 78 -3.35 10.62 7.33
CA LEU A 78 -3.24 10.12 8.71
C LEU A 78 -3.26 11.31 9.67
N LYS A 79 -3.96 11.17 10.80
CA LYS A 79 -4.03 12.20 11.85
C LYS A 79 -2.91 12.04 12.87
#